data_AF-A0A354F5X9-F1
#
_entry.id   AF-A0A354F5X9-F1
#
_cell.length_a   1.000
_cell.length_b   1.000
_cell.length_c   1.000
_cell.angle_alpha   90.00
_cell.angle_beta   90.00
_cell.angle_gamma   90.00
#
_symmetry.space_group_name_H-M   'P 1'
#
loop_
_entity.id
_entity.type
_entity.pdbx_description
1 polymer ?
#
loop_
_entity_poly.entity_id
_entity_poly.type
_entity_poly.pdbx_seq_one_letter_code
_entity_poly.pdbx_strand_id
1 'polypeptide(L)'
;MVAYYRYYMVKFYKKNKKGKLDEKASKKDLHKGPAGESDKVAEKPRRYKLSQEGLSGTGSKLGGKVHGVREGTGGYKPPEGTSEEGEDSTQQVDSTRYFETAQGIKSYSEIYEIIAVAVAKAIEEIIDTLPERIQFTTDWVCTLHKDIAGSLFDWAGRFRDINVQVGQHSPPSFYEVPAFMRVYCDDLSTRLSNAEKAANVKVIAELLAWADWRFQWVHPFRDFNGRIGRILLTAILFKLKLPPAETASVEPDEKEEYLKALRLADKGDLSALTELWLHRLLNAVKEDKNK
;
A
#
# COMPACT_ATOMS: atom_id res chain seq x y z
N MET A 1 -14.82 -12.00 -19.70
CA MET A 1 -14.12 -11.83 -18.40
C MET A 1 -12.62 -11.59 -18.58
N VAL A 2 -11.80 -12.55 -19.04
CA VAL A 2 -10.34 -12.39 -19.25
C VAL A 2 -9.98 -11.13 -20.06
N ALA A 3 -10.62 -10.92 -21.21
CA ALA A 3 -10.42 -9.73 -22.03
C ALA A 3 -10.75 -8.41 -21.29
N TYR A 4 -11.73 -8.44 -20.39
CA TYR A 4 -12.10 -7.27 -19.60
C TYR A 4 -11.03 -6.98 -18.52
N TYR A 5 -10.53 -7.99 -17.82
CA TYR A 5 -9.41 -7.80 -16.88
C TYR A 5 -8.17 -7.22 -17.58
N ARG A 6 -7.80 -7.75 -18.76
CA ARG A 6 -6.69 -7.21 -19.57
C ARG A 6 -6.93 -5.74 -19.95
N TYR A 7 -8.13 -5.40 -20.42
CA TYR A 7 -8.50 -4.02 -20.74
C TYR A 7 -8.42 -3.10 -19.51
N TYR A 8 -8.97 -3.54 -18.37
CA TYR A 8 -8.99 -2.79 -17.13
C TYR A 8 -7.57 -2.50 -16.63
N MET A 9 -6.69 -3.50 -16.63
CA MET A 9 -5.30 -3.32 -16.22
C MET A 9 -4.58 -2.29 -17.10
N VAL A 10 -4.75 -2.35 -18.42
CA VAL A 10 -4.19 -1.34 -19.34
C VAL A 10 -4.72 0.07 -19.03
N LYS A 11 -6.02 0.23 -18.79
CA LYS A 11 -6.64 1.53 -18.44
C LYS A 11 -6.12 2.05 -17.09
N PHE A 12 -6.06 1.19 -16.08
CA PHE A 12 -5.58 1.52 -14.73
C PHE A 12 -4.12 1.97 -14.75
N TYR A 13 -3.23 1.22 -15.41
CA TYR A 13 -1.82 1.61 -15.52
C TYR A 13 -1.64 2.91 -16.32
N LYS A 14 -2.44 3.16 -17.36
CA LYS A 14 -2.42 4.44 -18.09
C LYS A 14 -2.89 5.62 -17.23
N LYS A 15 -3.98 5.47 -16.47
CA LYS A 15 -4.48 6.49 -15.52
C LYS A 15 -3.40 6.84 -14.49
N ASN A 16 -2.77 5.83 -13.90
CA ASN A 16 -1.72 6.01 -12.90
C ASN A 16 -0.44 6.64 -13.47
N LYS A 17 -0.09 6.35 -14.73
CA LYS A 17 1.05 7.01 -15.40
C LYS A 17 0.74 8.47 -15.71
N LYS A 18 -0.48 8.79 -16.15
CA LYS A 18 -0.92 10.16 -16.44
C LYS A 18 -0.97 11.04 -15.18
N GLY A 19 -1.59 10.55 -14.09
CA GLY A 19 -1.60 11.27 -12.81
C GLY A 19 -0.19 11.58 -12.28
N LYS A 20 0.78 10.66 -12.46
CA LYS A 20 2.18 10.91 -12.12
C LYS A 20 2.86 11.97 -12.99
N LEU A 21 2.48 12.10 -14.26
CA LEU A 21 3.03 13.09 -15.18
C LEU A 21 2.45 14.49 -14.90
N ASP A 22 1.14 14.57 -14.68
CA ASP A 22 0.44 15.84 -14.41
C ASP A 22 0.91 16.45 -13.08
N GLU A 23 1.16 15.62 -12.07
CA GLU A 23 1.68 16.08 -10.77
C GLU A 23 3.16 16.47 -10.81
N LYS A 24 3.97 15.81 -11.65
CA LYS A 24 5.36 16.23 -11.92
C LYS A 24 5.41 17.55 -12.70
N ALA A 25 4.46 17.80 -13.59
CA ALA A 25 4.34 19.06 -14.32
C ALA A 25 3.93 20.20 -13.37
N SER A 26 2.89 19.99 -12.55
CA SER A 26 2.42 20.98 -11.58
C SER A 26 3.49 21.38 -10.55
N LYS A 27 4.35 20.45 -10.11
CA LYS A 27 5.50 20.77 -9.23
C LYS A 27 6.64 21.52 -9.93
N LYS A 28 6.79 21.41 -11.26
CA LYS A 28 7.81 22.16 -12.03
C LYS A 28 7.43 23.62 -12.24
N ASP A 29 6.13 23.91 -12.33
CA ASP A 29 5.64 25.28 -12.55
C ASP A 29 5.66 26.15 -11.28
N LEU A 30 5.80 25.53 -10.10
CA LEU A 30 5.95 26.21 -8.80
C LEU A 30 7.40 26.63 -8.45
N HIS A 31 8.39 26.41 -9.33
CA HIS A 31 9.81 26.75 -9.10
C HIS A 31 10.37 27.84 -10.02
N LYS A 32 9.51 28.65 -10.64
CA LYS A 32 9.93 29.87 -11.34
C LYS A 32 9.26 31.11 -10.71
N GLY A 33 9.88 31.60 -9.64
CA GLY A 33 9.66 32.95 -9.07
C GLY A 33 10.99 33.71 -9.02
N PRO A 34 11.00 35.05 -9.16
CA PRO A 34 12.16 35.80 -9.64
C PRO A 34 13.23 36.02 -8.55
N ALA A 35 14.48 36.13 -8.99
CA ALA A 35 15.63 36.50 -8.20
C ALA A 35 15.56 37.98 -7.77
N GLY A 36 15.86 38.27 -6.51
CA GLY A 36 15.93 39.62 -5.96
C GLY A 36 16.69 39.67 -4.63
N GLU A 37 17.95 40.12 -4.73
CA GLU A 37 18.75 40.95 -3.82
C GLU A 37 18.86 40.70 -2.30
N SER A 38 20.13 40.67 -1.89
CA SER A 38 20.72 40.67 -0.55
C SER A 38 20.70 42.05 0.12
N ASP A 39 20.48 42.11 1.45
CA ASP A 39 21.45 42.73 2.39
C ASP A 39 21.03 42.68 3.89
N LYS A 40 22.00 42.25 4.71
CA LYS A 40 22.51 42.75 6.02
C LYS A 40 21.66 42.86 7.32
N VAL A 41 22.08 42.02 8.29
CA VAL A 41 22.70 42.28 9.63
C VAL A 41 21.99 43.14 10.72
N ALA A 42 22.11 42.63 11.97
CA ALA A 42 21.99 43.25 13.33
C ALA A 42 20.57 43.39 13.90
N GLU A 43 20.24 43.20 15.19
CA GLU A 43 20.98 43.02 16.45
C GLU A 43 19.96 42.52 17.53
N LYS A 44 20.44 41.84 18.59
CA LYS A 44 19.69 41.50 19.83
C LYS A 44 19.71 42.72 20.79
N PRO A 45 18.76 42.93 21.75
CA PRO A 45 18.82 42.17 23.02
C PRO A 45 17.55 42.03 23.92
N ARG A 46 17.61 40.97 24.77
CA ARG A 46 17.29 40.89 26.23
C ARG A 46 15.83 40.77 26.77
N ARG A 47 15.61 39.60 27.42
CA ARG A 47 15.21 39.35 28.85
C ARG A 47 13.71 39.44 29.24
N TYR A 48 13.06 38.32 29.60
CA TYR A 48 12.78 37.82 30.97
C TYR A 48 11.83 36.58 30.96
N LYS A 49 11.97 35.75 32.00
CA LYS A 49 11.20 34.52 32.32
C LYS A 49 9.79 34.84 32.87
N LEU A 50 8.76 34.03 32.59
CA LEU A 50 8.19 32.97 33.48
C LEU A 50 6.76 32.53 33.08
N SER A 51 6.45 31.29 33.50
CA SER A 51 5.15 30.64 33.79
C SER A 51 4.21 30.17 32.67
N GLN A 52 4.17 28.84 32.57
CA GLN A 52 3.02 27.90 32.58
C GLN A 52 1.76 28.13 31.74
N GLU A 53 1.52 27.05 30.97
CA GLU A 53 0.27 26.32 30.76
C GLU A 53 -0.89 26.97 30.00
N GLY A 54 -1.14 26.34 28.85
CA GLY A 54 -2.49 25.94 28.45
C GLY A 54 -3.16 26.92 27.51
N LEU A 55 -3.28 26.53 26.24
CA LEU A 55 -4.53 26.50 25.49
C LEU A 55 -4.30 26.07 24.03
N SER A 56 -5.15 25.15 23.59
CA SER A 56 -5.78 25.02 22.27
C SER A 56 -5.10 25.63 21.03
N GLY A 57 -5.09 24.86 19.95
CA GLY A 57 -5.24 25.46 18.62
C GLY A 57 -4.55 24.70 17.51
N THR A 58 -5.35 23.93 16.78
CA THR A 58 -5.38 23.87 15.30
C THR A 58 -4.06 24.06 14.55
N GLY A 59 -3.60 22.99 13.91
CA GLY A 59 -2.51 23.04 12.94
C GLY A 59 -2.68 21.94 11.89
N SER A 60 -3.57 22.17 10.93
CA SER A 60 -3.56 21.51 9.62
C SER A 60 -2.15 21.56 9.05
N LYS A 61 -1.59 20.43 8.60
CA LYS A 61 -0.50 20.40 7.60
C LYS A 61 -0.27 19.00 7.00
N LEU A 62 -0.73 18.90 5.76
CA LEU A 62 -0.02 18.43 4.56
C LEU A 62 0.53 16.99 4.55
N GLY A 63 -0.22 16.13 3.86
CA GLY A 63 0.13 14.75 3.55
C GLY A 63 1.35 14.61 2.64
N GLY A 64 2.28 13.77 3.08
CA GLY A 64 3.35 13.20 2.27
C GLY A 64 2.94 11.85 1.68
N LYS A 65 3.37 11.59 0.44
CA LYS A 65 3.07 10.35 -0.29
C LYS A 65 3.83 9.18 0.31
N VAL A 66 3.08 8.18 0.77
CA VAL A 66 3.65 6.92 1.26
C VAL A 66 3.15 5.71 0.48
N HIS A 67 4.07 4.80 0.22
CA HIS A 67 3.96 3.70 -0.72
C HIS A 67 4.25 2.40 0.04
N GLY A 68 3.19 1.59 0.17
CA GLY A 68 2.92 0.64 1.26
C GLY A 68 1.49 0.95 1.72
N VAL A 69 0.57 -0.01 1.66
CA VAL A 69 -0.86 0.24 1.97
C VAL A 69 -1.02 0.73 3.41
N ARG A 70 -0.14 0.25 4.29
CA ARG A 70 0.32 0.91 5.52
C ARG A 70 1.83 1.18 5.28
N GLU A 71 2.36 2.30 5.75
CA GLU A 71 3.70 2.82 5.38
C GLU A 71 4.83 1.78 5.41
N GLY A 72 5.79 1.86 4.49
CA GLY A 72 6.93 0.94 4.43
C GLY A 72 7.80 0.99 5.70
N THR A 73 8.33 -0.16 6.09
CA THR A 73 9.11 -0.35 7.33
C THR A 73 10.40 0.47 7.31
N GLY A 74 10.40 1.60 8.01
CA GLY A 74 11.58 2.47 8.18
C GLY A 74 12.57 1.92 9.20
N GLY A 75 13.09 0.71 9.00
CA GLY A 75 13.94 0.01 9.97
C GLY A 75 15.31 -0.42 9.47
N TYR A 76 15.77 0.02 8.29
CA TYR A 76 17.13 -0.30 7.85
C TYR A 76 18.12 0.75 8.40
N LYS A 77 18.94 0.34 9.37
CA LYS A 77 20.14 1.11 9.75
C LYS A 77 21.21 0.94 8.67
N PRO A 78 21.82 2.01 8.14
CA PRO A 78 22.97 1.90 7.25
C PRO A 78 24.16 1.25 7.99
N PRO A 79 25.13 0.64 7.28
CA PRO A 79 26.34 0.11 7.89
C PRO A 79 27.13 1.20 8.62
N GLU A 80 27.80 0.82 9.71
CA GLU A 80 28.63 1.73 10.51
C GLU A 80 29.67 2.45 9.64
N GLY A 81 29.55 3.78 9.55
CA GLY A 81 30.45 4.62 8.75
C GLY A 81 29.94 6.01 8.37
N THR A 82 28.67 6.34 8.63
CA THR A 82 28.15 7.70 8.41
C THR A 82 27.79 8.36 9.73
N SER A 83 28.48 9.45 10.05
CA SER A 83 28.32 10.28 11.24
C SER A 83 26.89 10.81 11.39
N GLU A 84 26.26 10.52 12.51
CA GLU A 84 25.02 11.17 12.98
C GLU A 84 25.38 12.46 13.74
N GLU A 85 25.01 13.61 13.19
CA GLU A 85 24.75 14.81 13.99
C GLU A 85 23.27 15.14 13.84
N GLY A 86 22.56 15.14 14.97
CA GLY A 86 21.12 15.35 15.02
C GLY A 86 20.76 16.83 14.93
N GLU A 87 19.68 17.12 14.21
CA GLU A 87 18.88 18.31 14.44
C GLU A 87 17.44 18.12 13.95
N ASP A 88 16.52 18.62 14.77
CA ASP A 88 15.08 18.72 14.61
C ASP A 88 14.67 19.20 13.21
N SER A 89 14.04 18.34 12.41
CA SER A 89 13.38 18.78 11.18
C SER A 89 12.30 17.80 10.70
N THR A 90 11.10 18.34 10.51
CA THR A 90 9.96 17.78 9.77
C THR A 90 10.42 17.18 8.44
N GLN A 91 10.60 15.86 8.35
CA GLN A 91 11.16 15.22 7.17
C GLN A 91 10.14 15.14 6.02
N GLN A 92 10.36 16.00 5.03
CA GLN A 92 9.93 15.85 3.66
C GLN A 92 10.45 14.49 3.14
N VAL A 93 9.56 13.52 2.90
CA VAL A 93 9.96 12.18 2.40
C VAL A 93 10.32 12.30 0.92
N ASP A 94 11.57 12.65 0.70
CA ASP A 94 12.18 12.86 -0.61
C ASP A 94 12.54 11.51 -1.26
N SER A 95 12.70 11.57 -2.56
CA SER A 95 13.20 10.57 -3.50
C SER A 95 14.58 9.96 -3.19
N THR A 96 15.08 10.11 -1.96
CA THR A 96 16.43 9.84 -1.46
C THR A 96 16.59 8.51 -0.72
N ARG A 97 15.56 7.65 -0.61
CA ARG A 97 15.75 6.28 -0.12
C ARG A 97 16.46 5.43 -1.16
N TYR A 98 17.56 4.81 -0.75
CA TYR A 98 18.31 3.82 -1.52
C TYR A 98 18.25 2.46 -0.83
N PHE A 99 18.32 1.40 -1.63
CA PHE A 99 18.33 0.02 -1.13
C PHE A 99 19.48 -0.72 -1.77
N GLU A 100 20.15 -1.53 -0.98
CA GLU A 100 21.03 -2.57 -1.47
C GLU A 100 20.17 -3.70 -2.07
N THR A 101 20.41 -4.01 -3.33
CA THR A 101 19.71 -5.07 -4.05
C THR A 101 20.73 -6.01 -4.71
N ALA A 102 20.28 -7.19 -5.13
CA ALA A 102 21.09 -8.11 -5.93
C ALA A 102 21.60 -7.51 -7.26
N GLN A 103 21.02 -6.39 -7.69
CA GLN A 103 21.38 -5.65 -8.91
C GLN A 103 22.12 -4.35 -8.59
N GLY A 104 22.76 -4.26 -7.42
CA GLY A 104 23.44 -3.06 -6.92
C GLY A 104 22.51 -2.12 -6.15
N ILE A 105 23.04 -0.96 -5.76
CA ILE A 105 22.27 0.07 -5.06
C ILE A 105 21.25 0.68 -6.03
N LYS A 106 19.98 0.75 -5.61
CA LYS A 106 18.90 1.37 -6.39
C LYS A 106 18.13 2.37 -5.56
N SER A 107 17.71 3.46 -6.19
CA SER A 107 16.76 4.39 -5.59
C SER A 107 15.38 3.74 -5.42
N TYR A 108 14.59 4.28 -4.51
CA TYR A 108 13.21 3.85 -4.30
C TYR A 108 12.37 3.93 -5.58
N SER A 109 12.60 4.95 -6.42
CA SER A 109 11.88 5.12 -7.68
C SER A 109 12.19 3.99 -8.68
N GLU A 110 13.46 3.63 -8.84
CA GLU A 110 13.88 2.54 -9.72
C GLU A 110 13.29 1.20 -9.27
N ILE A 111 13.35 0.91 -7.97
CA ILE A 111 12.72 -0.29 -7.40
C ILE A 111 11.22 -0.27 -7.69
N TYR A 112 10.55 0.88 -7.51
CA TYR A 112 9.13 1.00 -7.77
C TYR A 112 8.73 0.68 -9.20
N GLU A 113 9.55 1.07 -10.17
CA GLU A 113 9.35 0.80 -11.59
C GLU A 113 9.56 -0.68 -11.91
N ILE A 114 10.65 -1.27 -11.42
CA ILE A 114 10.94 -2.71 -11.59
C ILE A 114 9.80 -3.56 -10.99
N ILE A 115 9.42 -3.29 -9.73
CA ILE A 115 8.34 -4.02 -9.06
C ILE A 115 6.99 -3.78 -9.77
N ALA A 116 6.74 -2.60 -10.34
CA ALA A 116 5.47 -2.35 -11.06
C ALA A 116 5.33 -3.24 -12.31
N VAL A 117 6.41 -3.45 -13.07
CA VAL A 117 6.43 -4.37 -14.20
C VAL A 117 6.19 -5.80 -13.73
N ALA A 118 6.86 -6.23 -12.65
CA ALA A 118 6.70 -7.58 -12.11
C ALA A 118 5.28 -7.83 -11.56
N VAL A 119 4.67 -6.83 -10.90
CA VAL A 119 3.25 -6.90 -10.47
C VAL A 119 2.30 -7.06 -11.66
N ALA A 120 2.52 -6.32 -12.75
CA ALA A 120 1.68 -6.44 -13.94
C ALA A 120 1.76 -7.86 -14.53
N LYS A 121 2.97 -8.40 -14.65
CA LYS A 121 3.21 -9.78 -15.10
C LYS A 121 2.52 -10.81 -14.20
N ALA A 122 2.65 -10.68 -12.88
CA ALA A 122 2.01 -11.60 -11.93
C ALA A 122 0.47 -11.58 -12.06
N ILE A 123 -0.13 -10.42 -12.31
CA ILE A 123 -1.57 -10.31 -12.55
C ILE A 123 -1.95 -10.96 -13.89
N GLU A 124 -1.15 -10.80 -14.94
CA GLU A 124 -1.37 -11.49 -16.22
C GLU A 124 -1.35 -13.02 -16.07
N GLU A 125 -0.38 -13.57 -15.33
CA GLU A 125 -0.29 -15.01 -15.05
C GLU A 125 -1.52 -15.54 -14.29
N ILE A 126 -2.05 -14.74 -13.35
CA ILE A 126 -3.30 -15.07 -12.65
C ILE A 126 -4.48 -15.09 -13.62
N ILE A 127 -4.59 -14.10 -14.51
CA ILE A 127 -5.68 -13.98 -15.47
C ILE A 127 -5.61 -15.08 -16.55
N ASP A 128 -4.42 -15.58 -16.86
CA ASP A 128 -4.20 -16.69 -17.79
C ASP A 128 -4.48 -18.07 -17.16
N THR A 129 -4.72 -18.11 -15.85
CA THR A 129 -5.14 -19.30 -15.13
C THR A 129 -6.68 -19.42 -15.10
N LEU A 130 -7.19 -20.66 -15.02
CA LEU A 130 -8.63 -20.86 -14.77
C LEU A 130 -8.99 -20.42 -13.34
N PRO A 131 -10.02 -19.58 -13.13
CA PRO A 131 -10.46 -19.10 -11.81
C PRO A 131 -10.57 -20.20 -10.74
N GLU A 132 -11.11 -21.35 -11.12
CA GLU A 132 -11.34 -22.50 -10.25
C GLU A 132 -10.03 -23.12 -9.74
N ARG A 133 -8.93 -22.98 -10.49
CA ARG A 133 -7.60 -23.53 -10.14
C ARG A 133 -6.82 -22.66 -9.17
N ILE A 134 -7.26 -21.42 -8.91
CA ILE A 134 -6.58 -20.53 -7.96
C ILE A 134 -6.82 -21.06 -6.54
N GLN A 135 -5.73 -21.42 -5.86
CA GLN A 135 -5.72 -21.85 -4.46
C GLN A 135 -4.89 -20.86 -3.64
N PHE A 136 -5.54 -20.22 -2.66
CA PHE A 136 -4.90 -19.23 -1.80
C PHE A 136 -4.19 -19.92 -0.63
N THR A 137 -3.01 -20.48 -0.90
CA THR A 137 -2.15 -21.12 0.13
C THR A 137 -1.02 -20.19 0.56
N THR A 138 -0.35 -20.51 1.66
CA THR A 138 0.87 -19.80 2.08
C THR A 138 1.93 -19.83 0.99
N ASP A 139 2.10 -20.97 0.33
CA ASP A 139 3.07 -21.14 -0.74
C ASP A 139 2.73 -20.29 -1.97
N TRP A 140 1.44 -20.17 -2.31
CA TRP A 140 0.99 -19.30 -3.39
C TRP A 140 1.34 -17.83 -3.10
N VAL A 141 1.06 -17.34 -1.88
CA VAL A 141 1.38 -15.97 -1.49
C VAL A 141 2.90 -15.73 -1.43
N CYS A 142 3.67 -16.69 -0.92
CA CYS A 142 5.13 -16.61 -0.88
C CYS A 142 5.74 -16.64 -2.30
N THR A 143 5.23 -17.50 -3.18
CA THR A 143 5.66 -17.56 -4.59
C THR A 143 5.38 -16.22 -5.27
N LEU A 144 4.17 -15.69 -5.11
CA LEU A 144 3.81 -14.38 -5.64
C LEU A 144 4.75 -13.27 -5.14
N HIS A 145 5.10 -13.28 -3.85
CA HIS A 145 6.07 -12.32 -3.31
C HIS A 145 7.47 -12.50 -3.93
N LYS A 146 7.90 -13.74 -4.15
CA LYS A 146 9.16 -14.05 -4.82
C LYS A 146 9.14 -13.57 -6.28
N ASP A 147 8.05 -13.75 -6.99
CA ASP A 147 7.94 -13.37 -8.40
C ASP A 147 8.03 -11.85 -8.58
N ILE A 148 7.46 -11.07 -7.66
CA ILE A 148 7.51 -9.61 -7.77
C ILE A 148 8.86 -9.01 -7.35
N ALA A 149 9.56 -9.61 -6.38
CA ALA A 149 10.68 -8.97 -5.69
C ALA A 149 11.99 -9.79 -5.65
N GLY A 150 11.96 -11.06 -6.05
CA GLY A 150 13.08 -12.00 -5.91
C GLY A 150 14.27 -11.71 -6.81
N SER A 151 14.11 -10.92 -7.86
CA SER A 151 15.23 -10.41 -8.67
C SER A 151 16.01 -9.28 -7.99
N LEU A 152 15.45 -8.67 -6.93
CA LEU A 152 16.05 -7.56 -6.19
C LEU A 152 16.49 -7.97 -4.79
N PHE A 153 15.71 -8.84 -4.13
CA PHE A 153 15.88 -9.13 -2.71
C PHE A 153 15.90 -10.64 -2.44
N ASP A 154 16.92 -11.09 -1.70
CA ASP A 154 17.11 -12.50 -1.33
C ASP A 154 16.04 -13.02 -0.35
N TRP A 155 15.46 -12.11 0.45
CA TRP A 155 14.38 -12.40 1.39
C TRP A 155 13.00 -12.50 0.73
N ALA A 156 12.89 -12.18 -0.56
CA ALA A 156 11.60 -12.26 -1.23
C ALA A 156 11.06 -13.69 -1.27
N GLY A 157 9.79 -13.83 -0.89
CA GLY A 157 9.11 -15.11 -0.81
C GLY A 157 9.30 -15.84 0.52
N ARG A 158 9.97 -15.22 1.48
CA ARG A 158 10.05 -15.70 2.87
C ARG A 158 9.23 -14.76 3.76
N PHE A 159 8.53 -15.33 4.73
CA PHE A 159 7.94 -14.51 5.78
C PHE A 159 9.04 -13.74 6.53
N ARG A 160 8.69 -12.56 7.03
CA ARG A 160 9.63 -11.75 7.80
C ARG A 160 10.08 -12.51 9.05
N ASP A 161 11.33 -12.28 9.40
CA ASP A 161 12.06 -12.78 10.56
C ASP A 161 12.36 -11.66 11.57
N ILE A 162 11.76 -10.48 11.34
CA ILE A 162 11.89 -9.30 12.18
C ILE A 162 10.50 -8.75 12.52
N ASN A 163 10.39 -8.12 13.69
CA ASN A 163 9.23 -7.34 14.05
C ASN A 163 9.25 -6.01 13.30
N VAL A 164 8.06 -5.52 12.96
CA VAL A 164 7.86 -4.33 12.14
C VAL A 164 6.78 -3.46 12.76
N GLN A 165 6.82 -2.17 12.47
CA GLN A 165 5.77 -1.21 12.80
C GLN A 165 5.26 -0.61 11.49
N VAL A 166 3.94 -0.52 11.33
CA VAL A 166 3.34 -0.12 10.05
C VAL A 166 2.29 0.95 10.29
N GLY A 167 2.69 2.21 10.15
CA GLY A 167 1.91 3.34 10.66
C GLY A 167 1.66 3.17 12.18
N GLN A 168 0.40 3.29 12.59
CA GLN A 168 -0.01 3.13 13.98
C GLN A 168 -0.26 1.67 14.40
N HIS A 169 -0.16 0.72 13.48
CA HIS A 169 -0.42 -0.69 13.75
C HIS A 169 0.87 -1.45 14.02
N SER A 170 0.85 -2.25 15.07
CA SER A 170 1.88 -3.25 15.39
C SER A 170 1.37 -4.63 14.99
N PRO A 171 1.85 -5.20 13.86
CA PRO A 171 1.51 -6.56 13.47
C PRO A 171 1.95 -7.60 14.50
N PRO A 172 1.47 -8.85 14.38
CA PRO A 172 1.95 -9.98 15.18
C PRO A 172 3.46 -10.09 15.21
N SER A 173 4.01 -10.79 16.21
CA SER A 173 5.44 -11.05 16.20
C SER A 173 5.83 -11.92 15.01
N PHE A 174 7.06 -11.77 14.49
CA PHE A 174 7.50 -12.47 13.29
C PHE A 174 7.35 -14.00 13.36
N TYR A 175 7.54 -14.58 14.56
CA TYR A 175 7.40 -16.01 14.79
C TYR A 175 5.94 -16.51 14.77
N GLU A 176 4.95 -15.62 14.90
CA GLU A 176 3.52 -15.94 14.81
C GLU A 176 2.99 -15.84 13.37
N VAL A 177 3.70 -15.14 12.49
CA VAL A 177 3.30 -14.90 11.09
C VAL A 177 2.96 -16.20 10.35
N PRO A 178 3.76 -17.28 10.41
CA PRO A 178 3.42 -18.50 9.69
C PRO A 178 2.08 -19.10 10.11
N ALA A 179 1.79 -19.10 11.42
CA ALA A 179 0.53 -19.60 11.95
C ALA A 179 -0.65 -18.72 11.53
N PHE A 180 -0.52 -17.40 11.65
CA PHE A 180 -1.57 -16.47 11.24
C PHE A 180 -1.82 -16.49 9.73
N MET A 181 -0.79 -16.67 8.89
CA MET A 181 -0.95 -16.80 7.45
C MET A 181 -1.64 -18.11 7.07
N ARG A 182 -1.36 -19.21 7.79
CA ARG A 182 -2.07 -20.47 7.59
C ARG A 182 -3.56 -20.31 7.90
N VAL A 183 -3.88 -19.75 9.07
CA VAL A 183 -5.27 -19.45 9.47
C VAL A 183 -5.95 -18.52 8.46
N TYR A 184 -5.26 -17.47 8.01
CA TYR A 184 -5.77 -16.56 6.99
C TYR A 184 -6.16 -17.28 5.69
N CYS A 185 -5.30 -18.18 5.20
CA CYS A 185 -5.59 -18.96 3.99
C CYS A 185 -6.79 -19.90 4.17
N ASP A 186 -6.86 -20.60 5.31
CA ASP A 186 -7.95 -21.54 5.62
C ASP A 186 -9.31 -20.80 5.78
N ASP A 187 -9.31 -19.67 6.48
CA ASP A 187 -10.48 -18.79 6.62
C ASP A 187 -10.91 -18.20 5.28
N LEU A 188 -9.96 -17.74 4.45
CA LEU A 188 -10.23 -17.19 3.13
C LEU A 188 -10.92 -18.23 2.24
N SER A 189 -10.42 -19.47 2.24
CA SER A 189 -11.01 -20.58 1.49
C SER A 189 -12.48 -20.83 1.90
N THR A 190 -12.74 -20.85 3.21
CA THR A 190 -14.09 -21.03 3.76
C THR A 190 -15.02 -19.89 3.38
N ARG A 191 -14.56 -18.64 3.53
CA ARG A 191 -15.35 -17.44 3.19
C ARG A 191 -15.64 -17.36 1.69
N LEU A 192 -14.70 -17.74 0.83
CA LEU A 192 -14.91 -17.84 -0.62
C LEU A 192 -16.02 -18.84 -0.95
N SER A 193 -15.97 -20.05 -0.40
CA SER A 193 -17.02 -21.07 -0.63
C SER A 193 -18.40 -20.57 -0.19
N ASN A 194 -18.48 -19.84 0.92
CA ASN A 194 -19.74 -19.27 1.41
C ASN A 194 -20.24 -18.12 0.52
N ALA A 195 -19.34 -17.25 0.04
CA ALA A 195 -19.69 -16.14 -0.84
C ALA A 195 -20.22 -16.63 -2.20
N GLU A 196 -19.60 -17.67 -2.78
CA GLU A 196 -20.05 -18.30 -4.03
C GLU A 196 -21.47 -18.87 -3.90
N LYS A 197 -21.80 -19.49 -2.76
CA LYS A 197 -23.13 -20.05 -2.48
C LYS A 197 -24.19 -18.98 -2.22
N ALA A 198 -23.82 -17.90 -1.51
CA ALA A 198 -24.76 -16.86 -1.11
C ALA A 198 -25.18 -15.96 -2.28
N ALA A 199 -24.31 -15.77 -3.28
CA ALA A 199 -24.54 -14.87 -4.42
C ALA A 199 -25.03 -13.45 -4.01
N ASN A 200 -24.57 -12.96 -2.86
CA ASN A 200 -25.00 -11.70 -2.27
C ASN A 200 -23.84 -10.70 -2.24
N VAL A 201 -24.04 -9.52 -2.83
CA VAL A 201 -23.02 -8.46 -2.92
C VAL A 201 -22.50 -8.02 -1.55
N LYS A 202 -23.35 -8.02 -0.51
CA LYS A 202 -22.94 -7.65 0.85
C LYS A 202 -21.99 -8.70 1.43
N VAL A 203 -22.27 -9.99 1.24
CA VAL A 203 -21.40 -11.09 1.69
C VAL A 203 -20.05 -11.03 0.95
N ILE A 204 -20.05 -10.71 -0.34
CA ILE A 204 -18.83 -10.51 -1.13
C ILE A 204 -18.03 -9.31 -0.60
N ALA A 205 -18.70 -8.19 -0.30
CA ALA A 205 -18.04 -7.01 0.27
C ALA A 205 -17.43 -7.30 1.65
N GLU A 206 -18.13 -8.03 2.52
CA GLU A 206 -17.62 -8.47 3.83
C GLU A 206 -16.39 -9.40 3.69
N LEU A 207 -16.43 -10.33 2.73
CA LEU A 207 -15.28 -11.17 2.40
C LEU A 207 -14.07 -10.34 1.97
N LEU A 208 -14.26 -9.40 1.03
CA LEU A 208 -13.17 -8.56 0.51
C LEU A 208 -12.61 -7.65 1.59
N ALA A 209 -13.46 -7.04 2.42
CA ALA A 209 -13.04 -6.22 3.55
C ALA A 209 -12.21 -7.03 4.55
N TRP A 210 -12.66 -8.23 4.91
CA TRP A 210 -11.91 -9.11 5.79
C TRP A 210 -10.57 -9.54 5.19
N ALA A 211 -10.56 -9.93 3.90
CA ALA A 211 -9.33 -10.38 3.24
C ALA A 211 -8.29 -9.25 3.15
N ASP A 212 -8.73 -8.05 2.77
CA ASP A 212 -7.92 -6.84 2.71
C ASP A 212 -7.31 -6.52 4.08
N TRP A 213 -8.17 -6.31 5.09
CA TRP A 213 -7.73 -5.98 6.43
C TRP A 213 -6.82 -7.05 7.03
N ARG A 214 -7.25 -8.31 7.01
CA ARG A 214 -6.58 -9.38 7.75
C ARG A 214 -5.18 -9.62 7.19
N PHE A 215 -5.00 -9.55 5.88
CA PHE A 215 -3.67 -9.64 5.27
C PHE A 215 -2.77 -8.47 5.70
N GLN A 216 -3.28 -7.23 5.67
CA GLN A 216 -2.51 -6.06 6.12
C GLN A 216 -2.20 -6.09 7.61
N TRP A 217 -3.09 -6.68 8.42
CA TRP A 217 -2.93 -6.83 9.86
C TRP A 217 -1.82 -7.82 10.20
N VAL A 218 -1.74 -8.96 9.48
CA VAL A 218 -0.65 -9.95 9.66
C VAL A 218 0.69 -9.40 9.18
N HIS A 219 0.67 -8.67 8.06
CA HIS A 219 1.84 -8.04 7.44
C HIS A 219 3.03 -9.02 7.27
N PRO A 220 2.87 -10.07 6.44
CA PRO A 220 3.73 -11.25 6.50
C PRO A 220 5.16 -11.07 5.97
N PHE A 221 5.44 -10.08 5.12
CA PHE A 221 6.74 -9.90 4.47
C PHE A 221 7.50 -8.68 5.01
N ARG A 222 8.80 -8.60 4.71
CA ARG A 222 9.64 -7.45 5.11
C ARG A 222 9.20 -6.15 4.43
N ASP A 223 8.83 -6.19 3.14
CA ASP A 223 8.24 -5.07 2.41
C ASP A 223 7.24 -5.60 1.36
N PHE A 224 6.65 -4.71 0.56
CA PHE A 224 5.74 -4.99 -0.54
C PHE A 224 4.42 -5.68 -0.17
N ASN A 225 4.09 -5.81 1.12
CA ASN A 225 2.81 -6.34 1.63
C ASN A 225 1.59 -5.67 0.98
N GLY A 226 1.63 -4.34 0.83
CA GLY A 226 0.55 -3.61 0.18
C GLY A 226 0.36 -3.99 -1.30
N ARG A 227 1.43 -4.37 -2.01
CA ARG A 227 1.33 -4.82 -3.42
C ARG A 227 0.79 -6.25 -3.50
N ILE A 228 1.25 -7.14 -2.62
CA ILE A 228 0.75 -8.51 -2.53
C ILE A 228 -0.74 -8.53 -2.17
N GLY A 229 -1.16 -7.73 -1.17
CA GLY A 229 -2.57 -7.64 -0.79
C GLY A 229 -3.47 -7.23 -1.95
N ARG A 230 -3.04 -6.26 -2.77
CA ARG A 230 -3.79 -5.83 -3.97
C ARG A 230 -3.88 -6.90 -5.06
N ILE A 231 -2.79 -7.62 -5.31
CA ILE A 231 -2.81 -8.75 -6.25
C ILE A 231 -3.74 -9.85 -5.71
N LEU A 232 -3.67 -10.16 -4.42
CA LEU A 232 -4.53 -11.14 -3.77
C LEU A 232 -6.02 -10.76 -3.90
N LEU A 233 -6.38 -9.50 -3.65
CA LEU A 233 -7.75 -9.01 -3.84
C LEU A 233 -8.19 -9.08 -5.31
N THR A 234 -7.30 -8.79 -6.24
CA THR A 234 -7.56 -8.92 -7.68
C THR A 234 -7.82 -10.38 -8.06
N ALA A 235 -7.03 -11.31 -7.52
CA ALA A 235 -7.22 -12.75 -7.70
C ALA A 235 -8.53 -13.25 -7.08
N ILE A 236 -8.96 -12.71 -5.92
CA ILE A 236 -10.27 -13.02 -5.32
C ILE A 236 -11.40 -12.58 -6.25
N LEU A 237 -11.37 -11.33 -6.74
CA LEU A 237 -12.38 -10.82 -7.68
C LEU A 237 -12.45 -11.67 -8.96
N PHE A 238 -11.28 -12.03 -9.50
CA PHE A 238 -11.17 -12.88 -10.69
C PHE A 238 -11.71 -14.29 -10.43
N LYS A 239 -11.37 -14.89 -9.28
CA LYS A 239 -11.89 -16.20 -8.86
C LYS A 239 -13.41 -16.21 -8.78
N LEU A 240 -13.99 -15.16 -8.19
CA LEU A 240 -15.44 -14.98 -8.06
C LEU A 240 -16.13 -14.55 -9.37
N LYS A 241 -15.38 -14.46 -10.48
CA LYS A 241 -15.89 -14.05 -11.80
C LYS A 241 -16.52 -12.66 -11.81
N LEU A 242 -16.10 -11.80 -10.88
CA LEU A 242 -16.58 -10.43 -10.75
C LEU A 242 -15.84 -9.49 -11.70
N PRO A 243 -16.45 -8.36 -12.11
CA PRO A 243 -15.72 -7.31 -12.82
C PRO A 243 -14.55 -6.81 -11.98
N PRO A 244 -13.43 -6.39 -12.59
CA PRO A 244 -12.32 -5.78 -11.87
C PRO A 244 -12.82 -4.57 -11.07
N ALA A 245 -12.47 -4.52 -9.80
CA ALA A 245 -12.74 -3.40 -8.92
C ALA A 245 -11.43 -2.76 -8.46
N GLU A 246 -11.49 -1.48 -8.12
CA GLU A 246 -10.33 -0.76 -7.62
C GLU A 246 -9.88 -1.34 -6.27
N THR A 247 -8.64 -1.82 -6.19
CA THR A 247 -8.06 -2.40 -4.97
C THR A 247 -7.28 -1.36 -4.15
N ALA A 248 -6.99 -0.20 -4.72
CA ALA A 248 -6.43 0.96 -4.03
C ALA A 248 -6.68 2.24 -4.83
N SER A 249 -7.13 3.28 -4.14
CA SER A 249 -7.31 4.61 -4.73
C SER A 249 -5.98 5.35 -4.88
N VAL A 250 -5.92 6.20 -5.91
CA VAL A 250 -4.86 7.19 -6.10
C VAL A 250 -5.22 8.55 -5.53
N GLU A 251 -6.49 8.79 -5.22
CA GLU A 251 -6.96 10.04 -4.65
C GLU A 251 -6.58 10.13 -3.17
N PRO A 252 -5.98 11.25 -2.70
CA PRO A 252 -5.52 11.39 -1.32
C PRO A 252 -6.62 11.16 -0.27
N ASP A 253 -7.82 11.71 -0.50
CA ASP A 253 -8.93 11.66 0.45
C ASP A 253 -9.46 10.22 0.58
N GLU A 254 -9.70 9.53 -0.53
CA GLU A 254 -10.13 8.13 -0.54
C GLU A 254 -9.08 7.19 0.08
N LYS A 255 -7.80 7.51 -0.08
CA LYS A 255 -6.71 6.80 0.61
C LYS A 255 -6.79 7.02 2.12
N GLU A 256 -7.04 8.25 2.57
CA GLU A 256 -7.19 8.54 3.99
C GLU A 256 -8.41 7.82 4.59
N GLU A 257 -9.54 7.81 3.88
CA GLU A 257 -10.74 7.04 4.26
C GLU A 257 -10.45 5.55 4.38
N TYR A 258 -9.75 4.97 3.41
CA TYR A 258 -9.32 3.58 3.46
C TYR A 258 -8.42 3.29 4.69
N LEU A 259 -7.46 4.16 4.97
CA LEU A 259 -6.59 4.02 6.14
C LEU A 259 -7.37 4.15 7.46
N LYS A 260 -8.38 5.04 7.52
CA LYS A 260 -9.30 5.15 8.66
C LYS A 260 -10.10 3.86 8.84
N ALA A 261 -10.65 3.31 7.76
CA ALA A 261 -11.41 2.07 7.80
C ALA A 261 -10.56 0.88 8.28
N LEU A 262 -9.30 0.78 7.85
CA LEU A 262 -8.35 -0.22 8.36
C LEU A 262 -8.11 -0.08 9.87
N ARG A 263 -7.98 1.14 10.39
CA ARG A 263 -7.79 1.38 11.83
C ARG A 263 -9.02 1.03 12.67
N LEU A 264 -10.22 1.19 12.11
CA LEU A 264 -11.45 0.73 12.75
C LEU A 264 -11.52 -0.80 12.75
N ALA A 265 -11.12 -1.44 11.64
CA ALA A 265 -11.06 -2.89 11.54
C ALA A 265 -10.03 -3.50 12.52
N ASP A 266 -8.91 -2.84 12.77
CA ASP A 266 -7.94 -3.24 13.81
C ASP A 266 -8.56 -3.28 15.22
N LYS A 267 -9.64 -2.50 15.45
CA LYS A 267 -10.42 -2.49 16.70
C LYS A 267 -11.65 -3.41 16.66
N GLY A 268 -11.79 -4.20 15.59
CA GLY A 268 -12.89 -5.16 15.41
C GLY A 268 -14.09 -4.63 14.62
N ASP A 269 -14.08 -3.38 14.14
CA ASP A 269 -15.16 -2.82 13.34
C ASP A 269 -14.80 -2.76 11.85
N LEU A 270 -15.28 -3.75 11.09
CA LEU A 270 -15.08 -3.81 9.64
C LEU A 270 -16.10 -3.01 8.84
N SER A 271 -17.10 -2.38 9.47
CA SER A 271 -18.27 -1.81 8.78
C SER A 271 -17.87 -0.77 7.74
N ALA A 272 -16.97 0.15 8.10
CA ALA A 272 -16.48 1.18 7.19
C ALA A 272 -15.70 0.59 5.99
N LEU A 273 -14.93 -0.47 6.21
CA LEU A 273 -14.17 -1.12 5.14
C LEU A 273 -15.09 -1.95 4.23
N THR A 274 -16.11 -2.60 4.80
CA THR A 274 -17.16 -3.30 4.06
C THR A 274 -17.93 -2.34 3.16
N GLU A 275 -18.31 -1.17 3.67
CA GLU A 275 -19.02 -0.15 2.88
C GLU A 275 -18.15 0.36 1.72
N LEU A 276 -16.86 0.59 1.97
CA LEU A 276 -15.92 0.97 0.94
C LEU A 276 -15.82 -0.10 -0.17
N TRP A 277 -15.76 -1.38 0.20
CA TRP A 277 -15.77 -2.48 -0.77
C TRP A 277 -17.09 -2.61 -1.51
N LEU A 278 -18.23 -2.39 -0.85
CA LEU A 278 -19.54 -2.36 -1.49
C LEU A 278 -19.59 -1.26 -2.56
N HIS A 279 -19.12 -0.05 -2.23
CA HIS A 279 -19.04 1.06 -3.19
C HIS A 279 -18.17 0.71 -4.41
N ARG A 280 -16.98 0.14 -4.18
CA ARG A 280 -16.07 -0.31 -5.25
C ARG A 280 -16.70 -1.36 -6.16
N LEU A 281 -17.41 -2.34 -5.59
CA LEU A 281 -18.12 -3.36 -6.36
C LEU A 281 -19.26 -2.76 -7.20
N LEU A 282 -20.06 -1.87 -6.62
CA LEU A 282 -21.16 -1.21 -7.34
C LEU A 282 -20.64 -0.35 -8.51
N ASN A 283 -19.53 0.35 -8.32
CA ASN A 283 -18.89 1.12 -9.39
C ASN A 283 -18.34 0.20 -10.49
N ALA A 284 -17.69 -0.91 -10.13
CA ALA A 284 -17.19 -1.88 -11.09
C ALA A 284 -18.30 -2.46 -11.98
N VAL A 285 -19.48 -2.75 -11.40
CA VAL A 285 -20.66 -3.23 -12.14
C VAL A 285 -21.23 -2.14 -13.06
N LYS A 286 -21.27 -0.88 -12.63
CA LYS A 286 -21.72 0.25 -13.47
C LYS A 286 -20.79 0.45 -14.68
N GLU A 287 -19.48 0.39 -14.48
CA GLU A 287 -18.50 0.50 -15.56
C GLU A 287 -18.55 -0.67 -16.55
N ASP A 288 -18.91 -1.86 -16.08
CA ASP A 288 -19.10 -3.05 -16.91
C ASP A 288 -20.34 -2.94 -17.81
N LYS A 289 -21.45 -2.42 -17.29
CA LYS A 289 -22.72 -2.24 -18.03
C LYS A 289 -22.67 -1.14 -19.11
N ASN A 290 -21.76 -0.18 -18.98
CA ASN A 290 -21.61 0.94 -19.91
C ASN A 290 -20.68 0.62 -21.11
N LYS A 291 -20.43 -0.66 -21.39
CA LYS A 291 -19.61 -1.16 -22.50
C LYS A 291 -20.40 -2.14 -23.36
#